data_AF-A0A2N2P1U5-F1
#
_entry.id   AF-A0A2N2P1U5-F1
#
_cell.length_a   1.000
_cell.length_b   1.000
_cell.length_c   1.000
_cell.angle_alpha   90.00
_cell.angle_beta   90.00
_cell.angle_gamma   90.00
#
_symmetry.space_group_name_H-M   'P 1'
#
loop_
_entity.id
_entity.type
_entity.pdbx_description
1 polymer ?
#
loop_
_entity_poly.entity_id
_entity_poly.type
_entity_poly.pdbx_seq_one_letter_code
_entity_poly.pdbx_strand_id
1 'polypeptide(L)'
;MGVFLDAGNLFLRLTSLIMMKYILLLVSILALCLVSPNQASIWQLEDQQLVNENDFQEFKSGFLVTTASSADFDDDGKLECLELSGDVLQITNCDNQVFWQSPISWQVKEAQITDLNRDGMDEVTLVVWRPFQPWPIDRFLPSAGRINDFHDQNGMSCHVILIGWARQDYNELWAGSALIRPVSRLRAVDLDGDGLQEMVALEEIYDAAISVGALTIWHWSGFGFSLMDKVEGKFRQIDVIGSPIQNWVFTR
;
A
#
# COMPACT_ATOMS: atom_id res chain seq x y z
N MET A 1 4.72 17.49 -77.10
CA MET A 1 4.07 16.77 -75.97
C MET A 1 5.11 15.79 -75.45
N GLY A 2 5.74 16.08 -74.31
CA GLY A 2 6.83 15.26 -73.78
C GLY A 2 7.17 15.71 -72.37
N VAL A 3 6.62 14.99 -71.38
CA VAL A 3 6.87 15.18 -69.96
C VAL A 3 8.09 14.33 -69.60
N PHE A 4 9.24 14.96 -69.39
CA PHE A 4 10.39 14.28 -68.75
C PHE A 4 10.16 14.30 -67.24
N LEU A 5 9.88 13.13 -66.68
CA LEU A 5 9.71 12.93 -65.23
C LEU A 5 11.07 13.05 -64.54
N ASP A 6 11.11 13.92 -63.53
CA ASP A 6 12.25 14.24 -62.68
C ASP A 6 12.57 13.06 -61.72
N ALA A 7 13.28 12.06 -62.24
CA ALA A 7 13.62 10.82 -61.53
C ALA A 7 14.61 11.04 -60.37
N GLY A 8 15.41 12.13 -60.41
CA GLY A 8 16.41 12.44 -59.38
C GLY A 8 15.77 12.89 -58.06
N ASN A 9 14.72 13.71 -58.13
CA ASN A 9 13.98 14.17 -56.96
C ASN A 9 13.17 13.06 -56.28
N LEU A 10 12.73 12.05 -57.03
CA LEU A 10 12.00 10.90 -56.48
C LEU A 10 12.94 9.98 -55.69
N PHE A 11 14.15 9.75 -56.18
CA PHE A 11 15.14 8.87 -55.54
C PHE A 11 15.63 9.43 -54.19
N LEU A 12 15.94 10.73 -54.13
CA LEU A 12 16.34 11.42 -52.91
C LEU A 12 15.24 11.48 -51.85
N ARG A 13 13.97 11.65 -52.28
CA ARG A 13 12.82 11.60 -51.37
C ARG A 13 12.56 10.18 -50.86
N LEU A 14 12.71 9.15 -51.70
CA LEU A 14 12.56 7.75 -51.28
C LEU A 14 13.63 7.36 -50.25
N THR A 15 14.89 7.72 -50.47
CA THR A 15 15.98 7.43 -49.52
C THR A 15 15.81 8.15 -48.19
N SER A 16 15.32 9.40 -48.23
CA SER A 16 15.01 10.20 -47.03
C SER A 16 13.85 9.59 -46.21
N LEU A 17 12.77 9.19 -46.88
CA LEU A 17 11.63 8.51 -46.24
C LEU A 17 12.02 7.16 -45.63
N ILE A 18 12.89 6.41 -46.29
CA ILE A 18 13.41 5.13 -45.80
C ILE A 18 14.32 5.34 -44.58
N MET A 19 15.25 6.31 -44.62
CA MET A 19 16.08 6.66 -43.46
C MET A 19 15.24 7.13 -42.27
N MET A 20 14.22 7.96 -42.50
CA MET A 20 13.36 8.48 -41.43
C MET A 20 12.55 7.35 -40.75
N LYS A 21 12.12 6.33 -41.49
CA LYS A 21 11.50 5.12 -40.91
C LYS A 21 12.46 4.34 -40.03
N TYR A 22 13.71 4.16 -40.43
CA TYR A 22 14.70 3.46 -39.61
C TYR A 22 15.09 4.25 -38.37
N ILE A 23 15.20 5.58 -38.46
CA ILE A 23 15.44 6.44 -37.28
C ILE A 23 14.26 6.33 -36.30
N LEU A 24 13.02 6.45 -36.79
CA LEU A 24 11.83 6.32 -35.93
C LEU A 24 11.74 4.92 -35.30
N LEU A 25 12.03 3.87 -36.05
CA LEU A 25 12.08 2.50 -35.52
C LEU A 25 13.16 2.36 -34.43
N LEU A 26 14.35 2.91 -34.68
CA LEU A 26 15.48 2.82 -33.75
C LEU A 26 15.22 3.64 -32.47
N VAL A 27 14.63 4.83 -32.58
CA VAL A 27 14.17 5.62 -31.42
C VAL A 27 13.06 4.89 -30.65
N SER A 28 12.13 4.23 -31.34
CA SER A 28 11.06 3.44 -30.70
C SER A 28 11.63 2.24 -29.94
N ILE A 29 12.59 1.52 -30.53
CA ILE A 29 13.29 0.39 -29.90
C ILE A 29 14.13 0.87 -28.71
N LEU A 30 14.85 2.00 -28.85
CA LEU A 30 15.62 2.57 -27.73
C LEU A 30 14.69 3.01 -26.59
N ALA A 31 13.54 3.61 -26.92
CA ALA A 31 12.53 3.99 -25.93
C ALA A 31 11.96 2.75 -25.21
N LEU A 32 11.67 1.67 -25.94
CA LEU A 32 11.24 0.39 -25.38
C LEU A 32 12.30 -0.26 -24.49
N CYS A 33 13.60 -0.12 -24.81
CA CYS A 33 14.70 -0.61 -23.97
C CYS A 33 14.95 0.25 -22.73
N LEU A 34 14.49 1.51 -22.72
CA LEU A 34 14.57 2.41 -21.56
C LEU A 34 13.35 2.30 -20.64
N VAL A 35 12.27 1.64 -21.07
CA VAL A 35 11.22 1.17 -20.18
C VAL A 35 11.76 -0.07 -19.47
N SER A 36 12.52 0.15 -18.39
CA SER A 36 12.91 -0.94 -17.50
C SER A 36 11.64 -1.69 -17.08
N PRO A 37 11.56 -3.03 -17.25
CA PRO A 37 10.48 -3.77 -16.62
C PRO A 37 10.54 -3.46 -15.13
N ASN A 38 9.42 -3.05 -14.52
CA ASN A 38 9.32 -2.94 -13.07
C ASN A 38 9.85 -4.24 -12.49
N GLN A 39 11.02 -4.17 -11.85
CA GLN A 39 11.66 -5.36 -11.31
C GLN A 39 10.82 -5.80 -10.13
N ALA A 40 10.09 -6.90 -10.34
CA ALA A 40 9.43 -7.58 -9.25
C ALA A 40 10.50 -8.06 -8.26
N SER A 41 10.27 -7.81 -6.98
CA SER A 41 11.15 -8.27 -5.90
C SER A 41 10.35 -9.08 -4.91
N ILE A 42 10.97 -10.12 -4.37
CA ILE A 42 10.38 -10.93 -3.32
C ILE A 42 11.18 -10.74 -2.05
N TRP A 43 10.49 -10.68 -0.92
CA TRP A 43 11.08 -10.43 0.37
C TRP A 43 10.57 -11.42 1.40
N GLN A 44 11.48 -11.86 2.25
CA GLN A 44 11.19 -12.63 3.47
C GLN A 44 11.65 -11.82 4.67
N LEU A 45 10.98 -12.00 5.82
CA LEU A 45 11.44 -11.45 7.08
C LEU A 45 12.24 -12.52 7.82
N GLU A 46 13.53 -12.27 8.01
CA GLU A 46 14.43 -13.16 8.76
C GLU A 46 15.16 -12.33 9.82
N ASP A 47 15.14 -12.76 11.08
CA ASP A 47 15.77 -12.04 12.20
C ASP A 47 15.42 -10.53 12.23
N GLN A 48 14.15 -10.22 11.96
CA GLN A 48 13.59 -8.86 11.87
C GLN A 48 14.12 -8.00 10.71
N GLN A 49 14.75 -8.61 9.69
CA GLN A 49 15.25 -7.92 8.50
C GLN A 49 14.62 -8.48 7.23
N LEU A 50 14.36 -7.60 6.27
CA LEU A 50 13.90 -7.98 4.94
C LEU A 50 15.07 -8.50 4.10
N VAL A 51 15.03 -9.78 3.79
CA VAL A 51 15.96 -10.44 2.88
C VAL A 51 15.32 -10.54 1.51
N ASN A 52 16.05 -10.08 0.48
CA ASN A 52 15.59 -10.18 -0.90
C ASN A 52 15.81 -11.60 -1.44
N GLU A 53 14.71 -12.28 -1.72
CA GLU A 53 14.74 -13.65 -2.23
C GLU A 53 14.83 -13.67 -3.75
N ASN A 54 15.90 -14.32 -4.24
CA ASN A 54 16.14 -14.50 -5.67
C ASN A 54 15.84 -15.94 -6.13
N ASP A 55 15.63 -16.88 -5.20
CA ASP A 55 15.36 -18.27 -5.53
C ASP A 55 13.86 -18.56 -5.63
N PHE A 56 13.36 -18.62 -6.87
CA PHE A 56 11.95 -18.85 -7.18
C PHE A 56 11.47 -20.30 -6.93
N GLN A 57 12.32 -21.23 -6.47
CA GLN A 57 11.96 -22.66 -6.41
C GLN A 57 10.89 -22.99 -5.35
N GLU A 58 10.86 -22.30 -4.20
CA GLU A 58 9.85 -22.54 -3.15
C GLU A 58 8.45 -21.99 -3.51
N PHE A 59 8.37 -21.06 -4.46
CA PHE A 59 7.11 -20.42 -4.88
C PHE A 59 6.18 -21.32 -5.69
N LYS A 60 6.65 -22.47 -6.17
CA LYS A 60 5.86 -23.35 -7.06
C LYS A 60 4.57 -23.87 -6.44
N SER A 61 4.45 -23.83 -5.11
CA SER A 61 3.25 -24.23 -4.36
C SER A 61 2.61 -23.08 -3.56
N GLY A 62 3.06 -21.84 -3.75
CA GLY A 62 2.52 -20.70 -3.03
C GLY A 62 1.12 -20.30 -3.51
N PHE A 63 0.33 -19.70 -2.63
CA PHE A 63 -0.97 -19.12 -2.94
C PHE A 63 -0.99 -17.62 -2.58
N LEU A 64 -1.82 -16.84 -3.26
CA LEU A 64 -2.02 -15.44 -2.91
C LEU A 64 -2.78 -15.37 -1.57
N VAL A 65 -2.23 -14.68 -0.58
CA VAL A 65 -2.94 -14.38 0.66
C VAL A 65 -3.93 -13.25 0.37
N THR A 66 -5.21 -13.56 0.46
CA THR A 66 -6.30 -12.58 0.29
C THR A 66 -6.79 -12.08 1.63
N THR A 67 -7.13 -10.80 1.70
CA THR A 67 -7.75 -10.21 2.89
C THR A 67 -9.18 -10.73 3.06
N ALA A 68 -9.54 -11.12 4.28
CA ALA A 68 -10.92 -11.48 4.60
C ALA A 68 -11.85 -10.27 4.46
N SER A 69 -13.11 -10.52 4.07
CA SER A 69 -14.16 -9.50 3.97
C SER A 69 -15.19 -9.56 5.09
N SER A 70 -15.12 -10.59 5.94
CA SER A 70 -16.02 -10.80 7.07
C SER A 70 -15.35 -11.56 8.21
N ALA A 71 -15.72 -11.22 9.45
CA ALA A 71 -15.29 -11.87 10.70
C ALA A 71 -16.37 -11.70 11.77
N ASP A 72 -16.30 -12.49 12.85
CA ASP A 72 -17.14 -12.33 14.04
C ASP A 72 -16.39 -11.42 15.01
N PHE A 73 -16.62 -10.10 14.92
CA PHE A 73 -15.81 -9.13 15.68
C PHE A 73 -16.21 -9.07 17.16
N ASP A 74 -17.44 -9.48 17.50
CA ASP A 74 -17.98 -9.39 18.85
C ASP A 74 -18.16 -10.75 19.57
N ASP A 75 -17.74 -11.85 18.92
CA ASP A 75 -17.82 -13.24 19.38
C ASP A 75 -19.26 -13.67 19.71
N ASP A 76 -20.25 -13.14 18.98
CA ASP A 76 -21.66 -13.49 19.15
C ASP A 76 -22.08 -14.73 18.32
N GLY A 77 -21.17 -15.25 17.51
CA GLY A 77 -21.36 -16.39 16.62
C GLY A 77 -21.94 -16.02 15.25
N LYS A 78 -22.11 -14.73 14.94
CA LYS A 78 -22.49 -14.22 13.62
C LYS A 78 -21.34 -13.45 13.01
N LEU A 79 -21.32 -13.41 11.68
CA LEU A 79 -20.31 -12.66 10.94
C LEU A 79 -20.79 -11.25 10.68
N GLU A 80 -19.88 -10.31 10.82
CA GLU A 80 -19.97 -8.98 10.26
C GLU A 80 -19.15 -8.87 8.98
N CYS A 81 -19.57 -7.97 8.10
CA CYS A 81 -18.96 -7.72 6.81
C CYS A 81 -18.39 -6.30 6.73
N LEU A 82 -17.29 -6.16 6.01
CA LEU A 82 -16.73 -4.87 5.63
C LEU A 82 -17.27 -4.43 4.27
N GLU A 83 -17.85 -3.23 4.24
CA GLU A 83 -18.35 -2.60 3.02
C GLU A 83 -17.66 -1.25 2.82
N LEU A 84 -16.66 -1.23 1.95
CA LEU A 84 -15.98 0.01 1.53
C LEU A 84 -16.65 0.53 0.25
N SER A 85 -17.37 1.64 0.36
CA SER A 85 -18.03 2.30 -0.77
C SER A 85 -17.49 3.71 -0.96
N GLY A 86 -16.70 3.89 -2.02
CA GLY A 86 -15.91 5.10 -2.21
C GLY A 86 -14.86 5.24 -1.12
N ASP A 87 -14.99 6.28 -0.29
CA ASP A 87 -14.06 6.64 0.78
C ASP A 87 -14.63 6.37 2.18
N VAL A 88 -15.81 5.73 2.27
CA VAL A 88 -16.52 5.44 3.52
C VAL A 88 -16.57 3.94 3.75
N LEU A 89 -16.11 3.51 4.93
CA LEU A 89 -16.23 2.13 5.39
C LEU A 89 -17.46 1.96 6.28
N GLN A 90 -18.17 0.86 6.10
CA GLN A 90 -19.18 0.35 7.02
C GLN A 90 -18.80 -1.04 7.51
N ILE A 91 -19.11 -1.31 8.78
CA ILE A 91 -19.20 -2.65 9.36
C ILE A 91 -20.69 -2.98 9.44
N THR A 92 -21.09 -4.06 8.79
CA THR A 92 -22.50 -4.46 8.65
C THR A 92 -22.72 -5.89 9.13
N ASN A 93 -23.97 -6.27 9.33
CA ASN A 93 -24.35 -7.67 9.59
C ASN A 93 -24.35 -8.56 8.32
N CYS A 94 -23.63 -8.18 7.26
CA CYS A 94 -23.67 -8.80 5.93
C CYS A 94 -25.01 -8.71 5.17
N ASP A 95 -26.06 -8.17 5.78
CA ASP A 95 -27.41 -8.00 5.22
C ASP A 95 -27.85 -6.51 5.21
N ASN A 96 -26.90 -5.58 5.17
CA ASN A 96 -27.05 -4.11 5.13
C ASN A 96 -27.44 -3.40 6.44
N GLN A 97 -27.58 -4.09 7.58
CA GLN A 97 -27.68 -3.39 8.86
C GLN A 97 -26.30 -2.89 9.25
N VAL A 98 -26.14 -1.56 9.32
CA VAL A 98 -24.88 -0.91 9.69
C VAL A 98 -24.73 -0.89 11.20
N PHE A 99 -23.65 -1.47 11.71
CA PHE A 99 -23.25 -1.39 13.12
C PHE A 99 -22.30 -0.21 13.36
N TRP A 100 -21.41 0.05 12.42
CA TRP A 100 -20.47 1.16 12.49
C TRP A 100 -20.20 1.75 11.11
N GLN A 101 -19.91 3.05 11.06
CA GLN A 101 -19.50 3.75 9.85
C GLN A 101 -18.37 4.71 10.16
N SER A 102 -17.36 4.77 9.29
CA SER A 102 -16.30 5.77 9.39
C SER A 102 -16.87 7.20 9.32
N PRO A 103 -16.31 8.16 10.08
CA PRO A 103 -16.69 9.56 9.98
C PRO A 103 -16.62 10.09 8.53
N ILE A 104 -17.58 10.93 8.14
CA ILE A 104 -17.67 11.46 6.77
C ILE A 104 -16.49 12.37 6.37
N SER A 105 -15.75 12.89 7.35
CA SER A 105 -14.54 13.69 7.12
C SER A 105 -13.30 12.82 6.83
N TRP A 106 -13.42 11.50 6.99
CA TRP A 106 -12.35 10.55 6.69
C TRP A 106 -12.46 10.11 5.24
N GLN A 107 -11.31 9.85 4.64
CA GLN A 107 -11.17 9.13 3.39
C GLN A 107 -10.46 7.81 3.67
N VAL A 108 -11.24 6.74 3.80
CA VAL A 108 -10.72 5.39 4.01
C VAL A 108 -10.21 4.88 2.66
N LYS A 109 -8.89 4.66 2.56
CA LYS A 109 -8.23 4.20 1.33
C LYS A 109 -8.00 2.70 1.30
N GLU A 110 -7.80 2.08 2.46
CA GLU A 110 -7.76 0.63 2.64
C GLU A 110 -8.40 0.24 3.96
N ALA A 111 -8.99 -0.95 4.00
CA ALA A 111 -9.53 -1.60 5.19
C ALA A 111 -9.23 -3.11 5.12
N GLN A 112 -8.74 -3.69 6.22
CA GLN A 112 -8.44 -5.12 6.33
C GLN A 112 -8.87 -5.65 7.69
N ILE A 113 -9.35 -6.89 7.71
CA ILE A 113 -9.56 -7.64 8.95
C ILE A 113 -8.22 -8.23 9.38
N THR A 114 -7.83 -7.96 10.62
CA THR A 114 -6.48 -8.25 11.15
C THR A 114 -6.52 -8.58 12.64
N ASP A 115 -5.40 -9.08 13.17
CA ASP A 115 -5.08 -9.08 14.61
C ASP A 115 -3.66 -8.50 14.76
N LEU A 116 -3.53 -7.20 14.45
CA LEU A 116 -2.28 -6.47 14.58
C LEU A 116 -2.01 -6.05 16.01
N ASN A 117 -3.05 -5.85 16.84
CA ASN A 117 -2.85 -5.51 18.26
C ASN A 117 -2.47 -6.74 19.12
N ARG A 118 -2.58 -7.96 18.56
CA ARG A 118 -2.18 -9.25 19.14
C ARG A 118 -2.97 -9.62 20.41
N ASP A 119 -4.25 -9.25 20.45
CA ASP A 119 -5.16 -9.61 21.54
C ASP A 119 -5.99 -10.87 21.25
N GLY A 120 -5.87 -11.43 20.05
CA GLY A 120 -6.55 -12.64 19.60
C GLY A 120 -7.98 -12.42 19.12
N MET A 121 -8.46 -11.18 19.10
CA MET A 121 -9.73 -10.79 18.50
C MET A 121 -9.46 -10.07 17.17
N ASP A 122 -10.26 -10.39 16.16
CA ASP A 122 -10.17 -9.67 14.89
C ASP A 122 -10.59 -8.20 15.08
N GLU A 123 -9.88 -7.32 14.37
CA GLU A 123 -10.16 -5.90 14.26
C GLU A 123 -10.08 -5.45 12.81
N VAL A 124 -10.49 -4.22 12.55
CA VAL A 124 -10.38 -3.59 11.24
C VAL A 124 -9.25 -2.57 11.24
N THR A 125 -8.18 -2.89 10.52
CA THR A 125 -7.10 -1.97 10.24
C THR A 125 -7.44 -1.07 9.06
N LEU A 126 -7.40 0.24 9.27
CA LEU A 126 -7.72 1.25 8.27
C LEU A 126 -6.49 2.09 7.90
N VAL A 127 -6.33 2.36 6.60
CA VAL A 127 -5.52 3.47 6.11
C VAL A 127 -6.44 4.63 5.80
N VAL A 128 -6.31 5.72 6.57
CA VAL A 128 -7.24 6.85 6.55
C VAL A 128 -6.52 8.15 6.24
N TRP A 129 -7.08 8.93 5.32
CA TRP A 129 -6.73 10.35 5.14
C TRP A 129 -7.81 11.22 5.78
N ARG A 130 -7.43 12.12 6.69
CA ARG A 130 -8.36 13.05 7.37
C ARG A 130 -7.70 14.41 7.60
N PRO A 131 -8.47 15.48 7.89
CA PRO A 131 -7.89 16.78 8.19
C PRO A 131 -6.88 16.68 9.33
N PHE A 132 -5.68 17.23 9.11
CA PHE A 132 -4.60 17.24 10.08
C PHE A 132 -5.03 17.96 11.36
N GLN A 133 -4.59 17.40 12.50
CA GLN A 133 -4.71 18.02 13.81
C GLN A 133 -3.38 17.85 14.56
N PRO A 134 -2.84 18.92 15.16
CA PRO A 134 -1.68 18.80 16.05
C PRO A 134 -2.06 18.01 17.30
N TRP A 135 -1.07 17.51 18.03
CA TRP A 135 -1.35 16.81 19.27
C TRP A 135 -2.01 17.74 20.29
N PRO A 136 -3.06 17.29 21.01
CA PRO A 136 -3.70 18.14 22.01
C PRO A 136 -2.75 18.68 23.09
N ILE A 137 -1.69 17.94 23.40
CA ILE A 137 -0.66 18.28 24.38
C ILE A 137 0.30 19.37 23.88
N ASP A 138 0.43 19.57 22.56
CA ASP A 138 1.33 20.57 21.97
C ASP A 138 1.01 21.99 22.46
N ARG A 139 -0.23 22.25 22.87
CA ARG A 139 -0.64 23.53 23.49
C ARG A 139 0.12 23.87 24.78
N PHE A 140 0.77 22.89 25.40
CA PHE A 140 1.44 23.02 26.69
C PHE A 140 2.96 22.74 26.61
N LEU A 141 3.50 22.39 25.44
CA LEU A 141 4.91 22.03 25.28
C LEU A 141 5.71 23.19 24.68
N PRO A 142 6.86 23.57 25.26
CA PRO A 142 7.77 24.56 24.66
C PRO A 142 8.31 24.15 23.28
N SER A 143 8.38 22.83 23.04
CA SER A 143 8.85 22.19 21.80
C SER A 143 7.73 21.42 21.09
N ALA A 144 6.55 22.04 21.03
CA ALA A 144 5.40 21.59 20.26
C ALA A 144 5.68 21.45 18.76
N GLY A 145 4.77 20.80 18.03
CA GLY A 145 4.76 20.82 16.57
C GLY A 145 5.61 19.74 15.91
N ARG A 146 5.92 18.66 16.63
CA ARG A 146 6.73 17.53 16.13
C ARG A 146 6.13 16.84 14.89
N ILE A 147 4.83 17.00 14.67
CA ILE A 147 4.10 16.43 13.54
C ILE A 147 3.47 17.49 12.64
N ASN A 148 3.81 18.78 12.82
CA ASN A 148 3.13 19.88 12.12
C ASN A 148 3.20 19.77 10.61
N ASP A 149 4.24 19.15 10.08
CA ASP A 149 4.45 19.02 8.63
C ASP A 149 4.00 17.64 8.10
N PHE A 150 3.28 16.84 8.90
CA PHE A 150 2.88 15.48 8.54
C PHE A 150 1.53 15.46 7.82
N HIS A 151 1.39 16.30 6.80
CA HIS A 151 0.18 16.43 6.01
C HIS A 151 0.51 16.95 4.61
N ASP A 152 -0.41 16.75 3.67
CA ASP A 152 -0.28 17.28 2.31
C ASP A 152 -0.52 18.80 2.25
N GLN A 153 -0.32 19.40 1.08
CA GLN A 153 -0.60 20.82 0.84
C GLN A 153 -2.07 21.24 1.09
N ASN A 154 -3.01 20.30 1.16
CA ASN A 154 -4.41 20.54 1.46
C ASN A 154 -4.74 20.41 2.96
N GLY A 155 -3.75 20.11 3.80
CA GLY A 155 -3.93 19.89 5.24
C GLY A 155 -4.54 18.53 5.57
N MET A 156 -4.40 17.53 4.71
CA MET A 156 -4.84 16.15 4.95
C MET A 156 -3.65 15.29 5.40
N SER A 157 -3.82 14.56 6.48
CA SER A 157 -2.81 13.63 7.01
C SER A 157 -3.26 12.19 6.87
N CYS A 158 -2.31 11.30 6.60
CA CYS A 158 -2.51 9.86 6.57
C CYS A 158 -2.31 9.25 7.97
N HIS A 159 -3.14 8.26 8.30
CA HIS A 159 -3.16 7.54 9.57
C HIS A 159 -3.39 6.05 9.35
N VAL A 160 -2.85 5.23 10.26
CA VAL A 160 -3.33 3.88 10.51
C VAL A 160 -4.22 3.91 11.75
N ILE A 161 -5.38 3.25 11.70
CA ILE A 161 -6.36 3.20 12.79
C ILE A 161 -6.88 1.77 12.91
N LEU A 162 -6.98 1.26 14.14
CA LEU A 162 -7.60 -0.03 14.47
C LEU A 162 -9.00 0.21 15.03
N ILE A 163 -10.02 -0.32 14.36
CA ILE A 163 -11.41 -0.30 14.81
C ILE A 163 -11.79 -1.71 15.23
N GLY A 164 -12.35 -1.88 16.42
CA GLY A 164 -12.77 -3.21 16.87
C GLY A 164 -13.83 -3.13 17.96
N TRP A 165 -14.34 -4.30 18.33
CA TRP A 165 -15.37 -4.40 19.34
C TRP A 165 -14.80 -4.22 20.74
N ALA A 166 -15.24 -3.18 21.44
CA ALA A 166 -14.87 -2.95 22.82
C ALA A 166 -15.98 -2.24 23.56
N ARG A 167 -16.19 -2.53 24.84
CA ARG A 167 -17.19 -1.84 25.67
C ARG A 167 -18.61 -1.88 25.07
N GLN A 168 -18.96 -3.01 24.44
CA GLN A 168 -20.27 -3.27 23.82
C GLN A 168 -20.60 -2.40 22.59
N ASP A 169 -19.58 -1.86 21.92
CA ASP A 169 -19.73 -1.11 20.67
C ASP A 169 -18.43 -1.16 19.84
N TYR A 170 -18.49 -0.73 18.58
CA TYR A 170 -17.30 -0.54 17.74
C TYR A 170 -16.58 0.75 18.13
N ASN A 171 -15.30 0.64 18.47
CA ASN A 171 -14.48 1.74 18.95
C ASN A 171 -13.13 1.78 18.23
N GLU A 172 -12.50 2.97 18.25
CA GLU A 172 -11.07 3.09 17.97
C GLU A 172 -10.30 2.38 19.09
N LEU A 173 -9.84 1.15 18.84
CA LEU A 173 -8.95 0.42 19.76
C LEU A 173 -7.60 1.12 19.84
N TRP A 174 -7.14 1.63 18.69
CA TRP A 174 -5.95 2.43 18.56
C TRP A 174 -6.06 3.39 17.37
N ALA A 175 -5.57 4.61 17.52
CA ALA A 175 -5.50 5.58 16.44
C ALA A 175 -4.12 6.22 16.37
N GLY A 176 -3.40 5.95 15.28
CA GLY A 176 -2.11 6.53 15.01
C GLY A 176 -2.18 8.05 14.85
N SER A 177 -1.11 8.71 15.26
CA SER A 177 -0.89 10.12 14.90
C SER A 177 -0.72 10.28 13.40
N ALA A 178 -0.71 11.52 12.91
CA ALA A 178 -0.38 11.78 11.50
C ALA A 178 0.97 11.10 11.18
N LEU A 179 1.02 10.35 10.08
CA LEU A 179 2.24 9.66 9.66
C LEU A 179 3.14 10.62 8.89
N ILE A 180 4.45 10.56 9.16
CA ILE A 180 5.47 11.34 8.44
C ILE A 180 5.53 10.98 6.95
N ARG A 181 5.29 9.71 6.64
CA ARG A 181 5.18 9.17 5.28
C ARG A 181 3.81 8.50 5.16
N PRO A 182 2.96 8.90 4.21
CA PRO A 182 1.65 8.30 4.07
C PRO A 182 1.76 6.85 3.61
N VAL A 183 0.96 5.97 4.20
CA VAL A 183 0.82 4.58 3.74
C VAL A 183 -0.10 4.57 2.53
N SER A 184 0.36 3.99 1.42
CA SER A 184 -0.45 3.84 0.21
C SER A 184 -1.00 2.42 0.04
N ARG A 185 -0.33 1.42 0.60
CA ARG A 185 -0.77 0.02 0.65
C ARG A 185 -0.38 -0.60 1.98
N LEU A 186 -1.23 -1.45 2.53
CA LEU A 186 -0.99 -2.20 3.75
C LEU A 186 -1.27 -3.69 3.52
N ARG A 187 -0.57 -4.59 4.21
CA ARG A 187 -0.94 -6.00 4.38
C ARG A 187 -0.61 -6.40 5.81
N ALA A 188 -1.50 -7.12 6.46
CA ALA A 188 -1.21 -7.76 7.74
C ALA A 188 -1.02 -9.27 7.52
N VAL A 189 0.13 -9.79 7.93
CA VAL A 189 0.46 -11.22 7.80
C VAL A 189 1.55 -11.59 8.79
N ASP A 190 1.49 -12.81 9.32
CA ASP A 190 2.61 -13.44 10.03
C ASP A 190 3.75 -13.72 9.05
N LEU A 191 4.75 -12.84 9.03
CA LEU A 191 5.79 -12.83 8.00
C LEU A 191 7.03 -13.63 8.40
N ASP A 192 7.29 -13.79 9.69
CA ASP A 192 8.41 -14.58 10.21
C ASP A 192 8.00 -15.95 10.81
N GLY A 193 6.70 -16.26 10.83
CA GLY A 193 6.17 -17.56 11.24
C GLY A 193 6.05 -17.74 12.75
N ASP A 194 6.06 -16.65 13.54
CA ASP A 194 5.91 -16.70 14.99
C ASP A 194 4.45 -16.83 15.47
N GLY A 195 3.50 -16.77 14.53
CA GLY A 195 2.06 -16.83 14.78
C GLY A 195 1.39 -15.48 15.04
N LEU A 196 2.13 -14.38 14.99
CA LEU A 196 1.65 -13.02 15.20
C LEU A 196 1.75 -12.24 13.88
N GLN A 197 0.80 -11.33 13.64
CA GLN A 197 0.84 -10.57 12.39
C GLN A 197 1.85 -9.41 12.46
N GLU A 198 2.60 -9.22 11.38
CA GLU A 198 3.33 -8.00 11.06
C GLU A 198 2.51 -7.13 10.10
N MET A 199 2.70 -5.82 10.21
CA MET A 199 2.18 -4.85 9.26
C MET A 199 3.24 -4.55 8.19
N VAL A 200 2.95 -4.98 6.96
CA VAL A 200 3.73 -4.66 5.76
C VAL A 200 3.11 -3.44 5.10
N ALA A 201 3.88 -2.38 4.89
CA ALA A 201 3.38 -1.15 4.31
C ALA A 201 4.26 -0.61 3.17
N LEU A 202 3.61 -0.05 2.15
CA LEU A 202 4.26 0.87 1.22
C LEU A 202 4.04 2.31 1.69
N GLU A 203 5.12 2.98 2.03
CA GLU A 203 5.13 4.36 2.49
C GLU A 203 5.62 5.30 1.40
N GLU A 204 4.91 6.41 1.18
CA GLU A 204 5.23 7.40 0.16
C GLU A 204 5.74 8.72 0.77
N ILE A 205 5.81 9.76 -0.05
CA ILE A 205 6.15 11.12 0.39
C ILE A 205 4.98 12.01 0.02
N TYR A 206 4.51 12.83 0.96
CA TYR A 206 3.45 13.82 0.69
C TYR A 206 3.82 14.70 -0.51
N ASP A 207 2.83 15.00 -1.34
CA ASP A 207 2.93 15.89 -2.50
C ASP A 207 4.01 15.51 -3.54
N ALA A 208 4.54 14.30 -3.50
CA ALA A 208 5.53 13.85 -4.48
C ALA A 208 4.90 13.68 -5.86
N ALA A 209 5.50 14.31 -6.87
CA ALA A 209 5.04 14.20 -8.27
C ALA A 209 5.14 12.77 -8.83
N ILE A 210 6.05 11.97 -8.28
CA ILE A 210 6.23 10.56 -8.58
C ILE A 210 6.26 9.82 -7.25
N SER A 211 5.35 8.87 -7.05
CA SER A 211 5.39 7.99 -5.89
C SER A 211 6.72 7.24 -5.88
N VAL A 212 7.54 7.55 -4.88
CA VAL A 212 8.73 6.82 -4.47
C VAL A 212 8.34 6.16 -3.16
N GLY A 213 8.14 4.84 -3.21
CA GLY A 213 7.62 4.06 -2.10
C GLY A 213 8.70 3.28 -1.38
N ALA A 214 8.78 3.41 -0.05
CA ALA A 214 9.57 2.52 0.79
C ALA A 214 8.71 1.33 1.23
N LEU A 215 9.25 0.12 1.13
CA LEU A 215 8.69 -1.05 1.78
C LEU A 215 9.10 -1.00 3.25
N THR A 216 8.15 -1.10 4.16
CA THR A 216 8.39 -1.08 5.61
C THR A 216 7.66 -2.23 6.29
N ILE A 217 8.28 -2.79 7.33
CA ILE A 217 7.70 -3.82 8.18
C ILE A 217 7.63 -3.30 9.59
N TRP A 218 6.49 -3.48 10.23
CA TRP A 218 6.24 -3.02 11.57
C TRP A 218 5.65 -4.14 12.41
N HIS A 219 6.01 -4.18 13.68
CA HIS A 219 5.36 -5.02 14.67
C HIS A 219 4.65 -4.17 15.72
N TRP A 220 3.67 -4.76 16.37
CA TRP A 220 3.03 -4.16 17.52
C TRP A 220 3.90 -4.29 18.78
N SER A 221 4.04 -3.20 19.54
CA SER A 221 4.86 -3.13 20.76
C SER A 221 4.05 -3.00 22.05
N GLY A 222 2.72 -3.17 21.98
CA GLY A 222 1.80 -3.03 23.12
C GLY A 222 1.21 -1.63 23.30
N PHE A 223 1.75 -0.62 22.61
CA PHE A 223 1.17 0.75 22.57
C PHE A 223 0.95 1.26 21.15
N GLY A 224 1.74 0.77 20.20
CA GLY A 224 1.73 1.22 18.82
C GLY A 224 2.63 0.36 17.98
N PHE A 225 2.88 0.80 16.76
CA PHE A 225 3.74 0.11 15.81
C PHE A 225 5.20 0.56 15.95
N SER A 226 6.12 -0.40 15.92
CA SER A 226 7.57 -0.19 15.92
C SER A 226 8.15 -0.73 14.62
N LEU A 227 8.99 0.08 13.96
CA LEU A 227 9.62 -0.30 12.69
C LEU A 227 10.62 -1.42 12.94
N MET A 228 10.47 -2.53 12.21
CA MET A 228 11.44 -3.63 12.19
C MET A 228 12.50 -3.35 11.13
N ASP A 229 12.07 -3.19 9.87
CA ASP A 229 12.97 -2.95 8.76
C ASP A 229 12.32 -2.13 7.64
N LYS A 230 13.17 -1.59 6.77
CA LYS A 230 12.81 -0.72 5.67
C LYS A 230 13.73 -0.86 4.48
N VAL A 231 13.12 -1.00 3.30
CA VAL A 231 13.79 -0.96 2.02
C VAL A 231 13.31 0.25 1.23
N GLU A 232 14.23 1.17 0.91
CA GLU A 232 13.95 2.29 0.00
C GLU A 232 13.86 1.79 -1.44
N GLY A 233 12.84 2.21 -2.17
CA GLY A 233 12.60 1.73 -3.53
C GLY A 233 11.60 2.58 -4.30
N LYS A 234 11.10 2.03 -5.40
CA LYS A 234 10.02 2.63 -6.20
C LYS A 234 8.85 1.65 -6.32
N PHE A 235 8.50 1.05 -5.20
CA PHE A 235 7.40 0.10 -5.11
C PHE A 235 6.06 0.82 -5.22
N ARG A 236 5.11 0.19 -5.89
CA ARG A 236 3.75 0.67 -6.13
C ARG A 236 2.69 -0.37 -5.78
N GLN A 237 3.10 -1.63 -5.68
CA GLN A 237 2.24 -2.74 -5.34
C GLN A 237 2.93 -3.62 -4.30
N ILE A 238 2.15 -4.08 -3.33
CA ILE A 238 2.49 -5.17 -2.43
C ILE A 238 1.41 -6.24 -2.54
N ASP A 239 1.85 -7.47 -2.63
CA ASP A 239 1.02 -8.66 -2.46
C ASP A 239 1.75 -9.61 -1.51
N VAL A 240 1.01 -10.53 -0.92
CA VAL A 240 1.58 -11.56 -0.05
C VAL A 240 1.33 -12.91 -0.69
N ILE A 241 2.38 -13.71 -0.75
CA ILE A 241 2.33 -15.10 -1.19
C ILE A 241 2.57 -15.95 0.05
N GLY A 242 1.66 -16.87 0.33
CA GLY A 242 1.74 -17.79 1.46
C GLY A 242 2.01 -19.22 1.03
N SER A 243 2.54 -19.99 1.97
CA SER A 243 2.63 -21.44 1.97
C SER A 243 2.17 -21.97 3.33
N PRO A 244 2.06 -23.30 3.53
CA PRO A 244 1.69 -23.84 4.84
C PRO A 244 2.65 -23.50 5.99
N ILE A 245 3.86 -22.99 5.70
CA ILE A 245 4.92 -22.78 6.71
C ILE A 245 5.54 -21.37 6.69
N GLN A 246 5.31 -20.58 5.65
CA GLN A 246 6.03 -19.32 5.43
C GLN A 246 5.23 -18.39 4.52
N ASN A 247 5.34 -17.09 4.76
CA ASN A 247 4.82 -16.03 3.90
C ASN A 247 5.96 -15.20 3.31
N TRP A 248 5.72 -14.63 2.13
CA TRP A 248 6.64 -13.73 1.43
C TRP A 248 5.91 -12.49 0.93
N VAL A 249 6.59 -11.36 0.93
CA VAL A 249 6.11 -10.12 0.35
C VAL A 249 6.59 -10.01 -1.09
N PHE A 250 5.66 -9.79 -2.00
CA PHE A 250 5.93 -9.51 -3.40
C PHE A 250 5.73 -8.01 -3.68
N THR A 251 6.72 -7.37 -4.28
CA THR A 251 6.67 -5.94 -4.66
C THR A 251 6.88 -5.72 -6.15
N ARG A 252 6.29 -4.65 -6.69
CA ARG A 252 6.49 -4.15 -8.07
C ARG A 252 6.50 -2.63 -8.16
#